data_AF-A0A3D3G5V5-F1
#
_entry.id   AF-A0A3D3G5V5-F1
#
_cell.length_a   1.000
_cell.length_b   1.000
_cell.length_c   1.000
_cell.angle_alpha   90.00
_cell.angle_beta   90.00
_cell.angle_gamma   90.00
#
_symmetry.space_group_name_H-M   'P 1'
#
loop_
_entity.id
_entity.type
_entity.pdbx_description
1 polymer ?
#
loop_
_entity_poly.entity_id
_entity_poly.type
_entity_poly.pdbx_seq_one_letter_code
_entity_poly.pdbx_strand_id
1 'polypeptide(L)'
;MTKKWRSKTLQEYINILRDLERDEIRSKEYGSILILAIMEEVGEIARAYLAEHGRKPSNLRAQEDETYIHELGDLLVSIMKLAIYKNINLDHRIEYTIKKITRRKHHPKV
;
A
#
# COMPACT_ATOMS: atom_id res chain seq x y z
N MET A 1 -23.83 0.85 -20.02
CA MET A 1 -22.42 0.69 -20.48
C MET A 1 -21.53 0.62 -19.25
N THR A 2 -20.97 -0.55 -18.94
CA THR A 2 -19.94 -0.66 -17.90
C THR A 2 -18.65 -0.03 -18.42
N LYS A 3 -18.24 1.07 -17.79
CA LYS A 3 -16.99 1.78 -18.12
C LYS A 3 -15.83 0.81 -17.87
N LYS A 4 -15.21 0.27 -18.92
CA LYS A 4 -14.06 -0.62 -18.78
C LYS A 4 -12.88 0.21 -18.28
N TRP A 5 -12.57 0.09 -16.99
CA TRP A 5 -11.46 0.82 -16.38
C TRP A 5 -10.15 0.34 -16.99
N ARG A 6 -9.42 1.23 -17.67
CA ARG A 6 -8.05 0.97 -18.14
C ARG A 6 -7.14 0.88 -16.93
N SER A 7 -6.38 -0.20 -16.80
CA SER A 7 -5.30 -0.32 -15.80
C SER A 7 -4.32 0.84 -15.95
N LYS A 8 -3.80 1.33 -14.83
CA LYS A 8 -2.78 2.38 -14.81
C LYS A 8 -1.45 1.81 -14.33
N THR A 9 -0.37 2.44 -14.77
CA THR A 9 0.99 2.20 -14.27
C THR A 9 1.18 2.80 -12.88
N LEU A 10 2.20 2.34 -12.16
CA LEU A 10 2.59 2.91 -10.87
C LEU A 10 2.87 4.42 -10.99
N GLN A 11 3.54 4.84 -12.06
CA GLN A 11 3.85 6.25 -12.30
C GLN A 11 2.58 7.09 -12.53
N GLU A 12 1.58 6.56 -13.23
CA GLU A 12 0.29 7.24 -13.39
C GLU A 12 -0.41 7.44 -12.04
N TYR A 13 -0.41 6.44 -11.15
CA TYR A 13 -0.98 6.59 -9.81
C TYR A 13 -0.21 7.61 -8.96
N ILE A 14 1.13 7.58 -8.99
CA ILE A 14 1.97 8.55 -8.28
C ILE A 14 1.69 9.98 -8.76
N ASN A 15 1.51 10.19 -10.06
CA ASN A 15 1.19 11.52 -10.60
C ASN A 15 -0.19 12.00 -10.12
N ILE A 16 -1.21 11.13 -10.16
CA ILE A 16 -2.55 11.44 -9.65
C ILE A 16 -2.49 11.84 -8.17
N LEU A 17 -1.80 11.06 -7.34
CA LEU A 17 -1.67 11.34 -5.91
C LEU A 17 -0.89 12.62 -5.63
N ARG A 18 0.16 12.91 -6.40
CA ARG A 18 0.94 14.14 -6.25
C ARG A 18 0.10 15.39 -6.51
N ASP A 19 -0.81 15.32 -7.48
CA ASP A 19 -1.71 16.42 -7.80
C ASP A 19 -2.77 16.62 -6.71
N LEU A 20 -3.29 15.52 -6.14
CA LEU A 20 -4.29 15.56 -5.06
C LEU A 20 -3.71 16.10 -3.73
N GLU A 21 -2.49 15.70 -3.37
CA GLU A 21 -1.92 15.93 -2.03
C GLU A 21 -1.00 17.17 -1.99
N ARG A 22 -1.04 18.03 -3.02
CA ARG A 22 -0.07 19.12 -3.26
C ARG A 22 0.15 20.02 -2.06
N ASP A 23 -0.90 20.32 -1.32
CA ASP A 23 -0.88 21.23 -0.19
C ASP A 23 -0.58 20.50 1.13
N GLU A 24 -1.08 19.27 1.29
CA GLU A 24 -0.95 18.47 2.50
C GLU A 24 0.49 17.98 2.73
N ILE A 25 1.19 17.62 1.65
CA ILE A 25 2.60 17.18 1.67
C ILE A 25 3.54 18.25 2.26
N ARG A 26 3.13 19.52 2.26
CA ARG A 26 3.92 20.64 2.81
C ARG A 26 3.75 20.81 4.32
N SER A 27 2.78 20.11 4.94
CA SER A 27 2.57 20.16 6.37
C SER A 27 3.72 19.48 7.13
N LYS A 28 4.14 20.07 8.25
CA LYS A 28 5.18 19.51 9.13
C LYS A 28 4.78 18.15 9.73
N GLU A 29 3.49 17.90 9.88
CA GLU A 29 2.94 16.69 10.51
C GLU A 29 2.58 15.59 9.52
N TYR A 30 2.64 15.87 8.22
CA TYR A 30 2.22 14.94 7.17
C TYR A 30 2.97 13.61 7.25
N GLY A 31 4.27 13.65 7.59
CA GLY A 31 5.07 12.45 7.77
C GLY A 31 4.59 11.53 8.91
N SER A 32 4.21 12.10 10.05
CA SER A 32 3.66 11.31 11.18
C SER A 32 2.28 10.76 10.85
N ILE A 33 1.43 11.56 10.20
CA ILE A 33 0.09 11.14 9.77
C ILE A 33 0.19 9.96 8.80
N LEU A 34 1.10 10.00 7.83
CA LEU A 34 1.32 8.90 6.89
C LEU A 34 1.80 7.61 7.56
N ILE A 35 2.67 7.70 8.57
CA ILE A 35 3.13 6.51 9.30
C ILE A 35 1.98 5.88 10.07
N LEU A 36 1.15 6.70 10.71
CA LEU A 36 -0.04 6.22 11.43
C LEU A 36 -1.03 5.57 10.48
N ALA A 37 -1.32 6.20 9.33
CA ALA A 37 -2.18 5.65 8.29
C ALA A 37 -1.67 4.27 7.83
N ILE A 38 -0.38 4.13 7.48
CA ILE A 38 0.19 2.83 7.10
C ILE A 38 -0.03 1.77 8.20
N MET A 39 0.07 2.14 9.47
CA MET A 39 -0.12 1.19 10.57
C MET A 39 -1.57 0.79 10.78
N GLU A 40 -2.49 1.70 10.54
CA GLU A 40 -3.93 1.42 10.49
C GLU A 40 -4.22 0.38 9.40
N GLU A 41 -3.81 0.65 8.14
CA GLU A 41 -4.05 -0.26 7.01
C GLU A 41 -3.48 -1.68 7.25
N VAL A 42 -2.27 -1.77 7.82
CA VAL A 42 -1.67 -3.07 8.17
C VAL A 42 -2.49 -3.80 9.24
N GLY A 43 -3.03 -3.06 10.21
CA GLY A 43 -3.93 -3.60 11.23
C GLY A 43 -5.24 -4.12 10.65
N GLU A 44 -5.80 -3.44 9.65
CA GLU A 44 -7.03 -3.82 8.95
C GLU A 44 -6.82 -5.07 8.09
N ILE A 45 -5.72 -5.12 7.31
CA ILE A 45 -5.30 -6.33 6.58
C ILE A 45 -5.15 -7.52 7.53
N ALA A 46 -4.50 -7.33 8.69
CA ALA A 46 -4.32 -8.39 9.67
C ALA A 46 -5.67 -8.84 10.26
N ARG A 47 -6.60 -7.92 10.48
CA ARG A 47 -7.96 -8.19 10.98
C ARG A 47 -8.74 -9.01 9.96
N ALA A 48 -8.75 -8.59 8.69
CA ALA A 48 -9.39 -9.30 7.58
C ALA A 48 -8.81 -10.71 7.42
N TYR A 49 -7.49 -10.87 7.42
CA TYR A 49 -6.82 -12.16 7.32
C TYR A 49 -7.23 -13.12 8.46
N LEU A 50 -7.24 -12.64 9.71
CA LEU A 50 -7.61 -13.46 10.87
C LEU A 50 -9.10 -13.85 10.87
N ALA A 51 -9.96 -12.98 10.33
CA ALA A 51 -11.38 -13.24 10.17
C ALA A 51 -11.65 -14.33 9.13
N GLU A 52 -10.94 -14.31 7.99
CA GLU A 52 -11.00 -15.33 6.94
C GLU A 52 -10.47 -16.69 7.42
N HIS A 53 -9.42 -16.69 8.26
CA HIS A 53 -8.77 -17.91 8.76
C HIS A 53 -9.35 -18.44 10.09
N GLY A 54 -10.56 -18.00 10.48
CA GLY A 54 -11.33 -18.61 11.56
C GLY A 54 -10.86 -18.34 12.99
N ARG A 55 -9.97 -17.36 13.21
CA ARG A 55 -9.52 -16.97 14.58
C ARG A 55 -10.45 -15.98 15.28
N LYS A 56 -11.51 -15.50 14.62
CA LYS A 56 -12.61 -14.68 15.19
C LYS A 56 -13.97 -15.03 14.57
N PRO A 57 -14.53 -16.23 14.82
CA PRO A 57 -15.77 -16.69 14.17
C PRO A 57 -17.03 -15.93 14.60
N SER A 58 -16.99 -15.19 15.71
CA SER A 58 -18.16 -14.49 16.26
C SER A 58 -18.34 -13.05 15.78
N ASN A 59 -17.43 -12.52 14.95
CA ASN A 59 -17.41 -11.10 14.58
C ASN A 59 -17.82 -10.91 13.11
N LEU A 60 -19.07 -11.29 12.79
CA LEU A 60 -19.63 -11.28 11.43
C LEU A 60 -19.54 -9.90 10.74
N ARG A 61 -19.68 -8.81 11.50
CA ARG A 61 -19.50 -7.44 10.98
C ARG A 61 -18.09 -7.18 10.42
N ALA A 62 -17.06 -7.69 11.10
CA ALA A 62 -15.67 -7.56 10.65
C ALA A 62 -15.33 -8.43 9.42
N GLN A 63 -16.22 -9.32 9.01
CA GLN A 63 -16.09 -10.10 7.76
C GLN A 63 -16.77 -9.43 6.57
N GLU A 64 -17.73 -8.52 6.81
CA GLU A 64 -18.49 -7.81 5.77
C GLU A 64 -17.91 -6.41 5.47
N ASP A 65 -17.39 -5.71 6.49
CA ASP A 65 -17.00 -4.30 6.37
C ASP A 65 -15.59 -4.09 5.76
N GLU A 66 -14.66 -5.04 5.91
CA GLU A 66 -13.25 -4.91 5.49
C GLU A 66 -12.85 -6.10 4.60
N THR A 67 -12.82 -5.89 3.28
CA THR A 67 -12.30 -6.93 2.39
C THR A 67 -10.80 -6.78 2.25
N TYR A 68 -10.05 -7.87 2.40
CA TYR A 68 -8.59 -7.92 2.26
C TYR A 68 -8.05 -7.19 1.00
N ILE A 69 -8.84 -7.17 -0.08
CA ILE A 69 -8.49 -6.50 -1.34
C ILE A 69 -8.54 -4.98 -1.22
N HIS A 70 -9.52 -4.42 -0.49
CA HIS A 70 -9.62 -2.98 -0.27
C HIS A 70 -8.45 -2.50 0.58
N GLU A 71 -8.21 -3.13 1.73
CA GLU A 71 -7.15 -2.75 2.65
C GLU A 71 -5.74 -2.86 2.02
N LEU A 72 -5.54 -3.85 1.14
CA LEU A 72 -4.30 -3.94 0.38
C LEU A 72 -4.14 -2.76 -0.59
N GLY A 73 -5.24 -2.28 -1.19
CA GLY A 73 -5.26 -1.08 -2.02
C GLY A 73 -4.89 0.17 -1.23
N ASP A 74 -5.50 0.35 -0.06
CA ASP A 74 -5.28 1.52 0.80
C ASP A 74 -3.85 1.54 1.37
N LEU A 75 -3.32 0.38 1.76
CA LEU A 75 -1.90 0.24 2.10
C LEU A 75 -0.98 0.66 0.95
N LEU A 76 -1.26 0.22 -0.28
CA LEU A 76 -0.45 0.59 -1.45
C LEU A 76 -0.50 2.10 -1.73
N VAL A 77 -1.68 2.72 -1.58
CA VAL A 77 -1.85 4.17 -1.71
C VAL A 77 -1.03 4.90 -0.65
N SER A 78 -1.10 4.49 0.60
CA SER A 78 -0.34 5.07 1.71
C SER A 78 1.18 4.95 1.50
N ILE A 79 1.66 3.82 0.97
CA ILE A 79 3.07 3.65 0.58
C ILE A 79 3.46 4.60 -0.56
N MET A 80 2.61 4.77 -1.57
CA MET A 80 2.86 5.71 -2.67
C MET A 80 2.91 7.16 -2.18
N LYS A 81 2.01 7.57 -1.28
CA LYS A 81 2.05 8.89 -0.64
C LYS A 81 3.35 9.11 0.13
N LEU A 82 3.80 8.11 0.89
CA LEU A 82 5.08 8.15 1.58
C LEU A 82 6.26 8.30 0.62
N ALA A 83 6.24 7.57 -0.50
CA ALA A 83 7.28 7.70 -1.53
C ALA A 83 7.32 9.12 -2.13
N ILE A 84 6.16 9.74 -2.38
CA ILE A 84 6.07 11.12 -2.83
C ILE A 84 6.66 12.07 -1.77
N TYR A 85 6.19 11.98 -0.52
CA TYR A 85 6.64 12.83 0.59
C TYR A 85 8.15 12.77 0.82
N LYS A 86 8.75 11.57 0.68
CA LYS A 86 10.19 11.35 0.87
C LYS A 86 11.00 11.49 -0.42
N ASN A 87 10.38 11.88 -1.54
CA ASN A 87 11.02 11.98 -2.85
C ASN A 87 11.75 10.69 -3.28
N ILE A 88 11.11 9.54 -3.06
CA ILE A 88 11.63 8.22 -3.39
C ILE A 88 11.12 7.81 -4.78
N ASN A 89 12.03 7.43 -5.68
CA ASN A 89 11.66 6.78 -6.93
C ASN A 89 11.29 5.31 -6.66
N LEU A 90 9.99 5.04 -6.53
CA LEU A 90 9.48 3.72 -6.14
C LEU A 90 9.73 2.64 -7.22
N ASP A 91 9.63 3.00 -8.50
CA ASP A 91 9.90 2.10 -9.63
C ASP A 91 11.33 1.54 -9.58
N HIS A 92 12.32 2.43 -9.46
CA HIS A 92 13.72 2.03 -9.33
C HIS A 92 13.97 1.19 -8.06
N ARG A 93 13.28 1.50 -6.94
CA ARG A 93 13.41 0.72 -5.70
C ARG A 93 12.81 -0.67 -5.80
N ILE A 94 11.70 -0.83 -6.52
CA ILE A 94 11.10 -2.12 -6.83
C ILE A 94 12.05 -2.92 -7.71
N GLU A 95 12.54 -2.35 -8.81
CA GLU A 95 13.46 -3.00 -9.74
C GLU A 95 14.72 -3.50 -9.01
N TYR A 96 15.35 -2.64 -8.19
CA TYR A 96 16.51 -3.01 -7.38
C TYR A 96 16.22 -4.18 -6.44
N THR A 97 15.05 -4.18 -5.79
CA THR A 97 14.64 -5.22 -4.85
C THR A 97 14.43 -6.55 -5.57
N ILE A 98 13.77 -6.53 -6.74
CA ILE A 98 13.60 -7.71 -7.59
C ILE A 98 14.96 -8.28 -7.99
N LYS A 99 15.88 -7.46 -8.52
CA LYS A 99 17.24 -7.89 -8.89
C LYS A 99 17.97 -8.55 -7.72
N LYS A 100 17.84 -7.98 -6.52
CA LYS A 100 18.43 -8.53 -5.29
C LYS A 100 17.84 -9.89 -4.91
N ILE A 101 16.52 -10.06 -5.02
CA ILE A 101 15.83 -11.34 -4.75
C ILE A 101 16.27 -12.39 -5.76
N THR A 102 16.28 -12.05 -7.05
CA THR A 102 16.74 -12.94 -8.13
C THR A 102 18.18 -13.40 -7.90
N ARG A 103 19.09 -12.47 -7.56
CA ARG A 103 20.48 -12.83 -7.24
C ARG A 103 20.57 -13.80 -6.07
N ARG A 104 19.79 -13.61 -5.01
CA ARG A 104 19.78 -14.49 -3.82
C ARG A 104 19.26 -15.89 -4.11
N LYS A 105 18.34 -16.05 -5.07
CA LYS A 105 17.90 -17.37 -5.52
C LYS A 105 19.01 -18.15 -6.21
N HIS A 106 19.88 -17.47 -6.95
CA HIS A 106 21.00 -18.10 -7.66
C HIS A 106 22.28 -18.21 -6.81
N HIS A 107 22.47 -17.29 -5.86
CA HIS A 107 23.63 -17.23 -4.97
C HIS A 107 23.13 -16.93 -3.54
N PRO A 108 22.73 -17.97 -2.78
CA PRO A 108 22.30 -17.82 -1.40
C PRO A 108 23.41 -17.18 -0.58
N LYS A 109 23.03 -16.33 0.40
CA LYS A 109 24.00 -15.94 1.42
C LYS A 109 24.30 -17.19 2.24
N VAL A 110 25.57 -17.57 2.30
CA VAL A 110 26.08 -18.55 3.27
C VAL A 110 25.77 -18.05 4.68
#